data_AF-A0AAW0JC66-F1
#
_entry.id   AF-A0AAW0JC66-F1
#
_cell.length_a   1.000
_cell.length_b   1.000
_cell.length_c   1.000
_cell.angle_alpha   90.00
_cell.angle_beta   90.00
_cell.angle_gamma   90.00
#
_symmetry.space_group_name_H-M   'P 1'
#
loop_
_entity.id
_entity.type
_entity.pdbx_description
1 polymer ?
#
loop_
_entity_poly.entity_id
_entity_poly.type
_entity_poly.pdbx_seq_one_letter_code
_entity_poly.pdbx_strand_id
1 'polypeptide(L)'
;MVMSVFLSFIFPPPPSLFIKAMSVVSLTSLAYTGFSEARGKHLNYSKFWNANSHQSITKIKLTSRTGMLFLYTPAFLAALTSFVLFPHHDFRTLLLKSALALHFFKRIFEFIV
;
A
#
# COMPACT_ATOMS: atom_id res chain seq x y z
N MET A 1 -7.61 -32.51 15.64
CA MET A 1 -6.22 -32.02 15.81
C MET A 1 -5.46 -31.86 14.49
N VAL A 2 -5.58 -32.77 13.52
CA VAL A 2 -4.82 -32.67 12.25
C VAL A 2 -5.16 -31.41 11.44
N MET A 3 -6.45 -31.06 11.32
CA MET A 3 -6.90 -29.86 10.59
C MET A 3 -6.35 -28.54 11.19
N SER A 4 -6.31 -28.45 12.52
CA SER A 4 -5.80 -27.27 13.23
C SER A 4 -4.28 -27.11 13.10
N VAL A 5 -3.53 -28.21 13.04
CA VAL A 5 -2.07 -28.17 12.80
C VAL A 5 -1.77 -27.76 11.36
N PHE A 6 -2.53 -28.29 10.40
CA PHE A 6 -2.38 -27.94 8.98
C PHE A 6 -2.71 -26.47 8.70
N LEU A 7 -3.80 -25.97 9.29
CA LEU A 7 -4.15 -24.55 9.23
C LEU A 7 -3.13 -23.65 9.94
N SER A 8 -2.56 -24.09 11.07
CA SER A 8 -1.53 -23.33 11.77
C SER A 8 -0.19 -23.30 11.03
N PHE A 9 0.04 -24.25 10.11
CA PHE A 9 1.22 -24.28 9.24
C PHE A 9 1.03 -23.40 7.99
N ILE A 10 -0.15 -23.47 7.36
CA ILE A 10 -0.48 -22.67 6.17
C ILE A 10 -0.76 -21.20 6.56
N PHE A 11 -1.40 -20.98 7.70
CA PHE A 11 -1.73 -19.67 8.25
C PHE A 11 -1.19 -19.58 9.68
N PRO A 12 0.13 -19.36 9.86
CA PRO A 12 0.66 -19.11 11.19
C PRO A 12 -0.08 -17.92 11.79
N PRO A 13 -0.63 -18.04 13.01
CA PRO A 13 -1.36 -16.95 13.63
C PRO A 13 -0.40 -15.75 13.71
N PRO A 14 -0.82 -14.58 13.20
CA PRO A 14 0.08 -13.45 13.21
C PRO A 14 0.48 -13.13 14.65
N PRO A 15 1.78 -12.97 14.95
CA PRO A 15 2.27 -12.87 16.32
C PRO A 15 1.78 -11.60 17.04
N SER A 16 1.24 -10.61 16.30
CA SER A 16 0.76 -9.35 16.85
C SER A 16 -0.68 -9.03 16.41
N LEU A 17 -1.43 -8.38 17.32
CA LEU A 17 -2.75 -7.79 17.04
C LEU A 17 -2.72 -6.88 15.80
N PHE A 18 -1.61 -6.18 15.60
CA PHE A 18 -1.39 -5.32 14.43
C PHE A 18 -1.49 -6.09 13.11
N ILE A 19 -0.81 -7.23 12.98
CA ILE A 19 -0.84 -7.99 11.73
C ILE A 19 -2.24 -8.57 11.49
N LYS A 20 -2.93 -9.05 12.54
CA LYS A 20 -4.33 -9.50 12.41
C LYS A 20 -5.25 -8.40 11.89
N ALA A 21 -5.16 -7.19 12.46
CA ALA A 21 -5.95 -6.05 12.02
C ALA A 21 -5.65 -5.68 10.57
N MET A 22 -4.36 -5.59 10.20
CA MET A 22 -3.95 -5.27 8.83
C MET A 22 -4.44 -6.33 7.82
N SER A 23 -4.39 -7.62 8.15
CA SER A 23 -4.92 -8.69 7.28
C SER A 23 -6.43 -8.55 7.03
N VAL A 24 -7.21 -8.24 8.06
CA VAL A 24 -8.67 -8.01 7.91
C VAL A 24 -8.93 -6.77 7.05
N VAL A 25 -8.19 -5.68 7.27
CA VAL A 25 -8.29 -4.45 6.46
C VAL A 25 -7.94 -4.73 4.99
N SER A 26 -6.88 -5.49 4.72
CA SER A 26 -6.50 -5.84 3.34
C SER A 26 -7.57 -6.70 2.65
N LEU A 27 -8.12 -7.71 3.34
CA LEU A 27 -9.14 -8.59 2.77
C LEU A 27 -10.44 -7.83 2.45
N THR A 28 -10.90 -7.02 3.39
CA THR A 28 -12.12 -6.20 3.23
C THR A 28 -11.95 -5.14 2.14
N SER A 29 -10.79 -4.48 2.07
CA SER A 29 -10.47 -3.52 1.00
C SER A 29 -10.46 -4.17 -0.38
N LEU A 30 -9.85 -5.37 -0.51
CA LEU A 30 -9.81 -6.09 -1.77
C LEU A 30 -11.21 -6.56 -2.20
N ALA A 31 -12.00 -7.09 -1.27
CA ALA A 31 -13.37 -7.51 -1.55
C ALA A 31 -14.24 -6.30 -1.97
N TYR A 32 -14.10 -5.17 -1.28
CA TYR A 32 -14.83 -3.95 -1.59
C TYR A 32 -14.47 -3.40 -2.97
N THR A 33 -13.18 -3.30 -3.29
CA THR A 33 -12.72 -2.79 -4.59
C THR A 33 -13.06 -3.74 -5.74
N GLY A 34 -12.96 -5.06 -5.53
CA GLY A 34 -13.42 -6.05 -6.50
C GLY A 34 -14.92 -5.98 -6.75
N PHE A 35 -15.73 -5.83 -5.70
CA PHE A 35 -17.17 -5.69 -5.84
C PHE A 35 -17.59 -4.36 -6.45
N SER A 36 -16.89 -3.26 -6.17
CA SER A 36 -17.15 -1.97 -6.82
C SER A 36 -16.86 -2.04 -8.32
N GLU A 37 -15.79 -2.72 -8.71
CA GLU A 37 -15.42 -2.94 -10.11
C GLU A 37 -16.50 -3.76 -10.84
N ALA A 38 -16.98 -4.86 -10.22
CA ALA A 38 -18.06 -5.68 -10.75
C ALA A 38 -19.40 -4.92 -10.88
N ARG A 39 -19.63 -3.91 -10.04
CA ARG A 39 -20.81 -3.03 -10.09
C ARG A 39 -20.67 -1.86 -11.06
N GLY A 40 -19.57 -1.77 -11.80
CA GLY A 40 -19.31 -0.67 -12.75
C GLY A 40 -18.83 0.63 -12.10
N LYS A 41 -18.50 0.63 -10.80
CA LYS A 41 -17.85 1.76 -10.11
C LYS A 41 -16.34 1.53 -10.13
N HIS A 42 -15.74 1.89 -11.26
CA HIS A 42 -14.33 1.71 -11.51
C HIS A 42 -13.45 2.68 -10.72
N LEU A 43 -12.25 2.22 -10.35
CA LEU A 43 -11.22 3.14 -9.87
C LEU A 43 -10.87 4.15 -10.98
N ASN A 44 -10.67 5.41 -10.60
CA ASN A 44 -10.38 6.50 -11.55
C ASN A 44 -8.96 6.37 -12.10
N TYR A 45 -8.74 5.39 -12.96
CA TYR A 45 -7.47 5.18 -13.62
C TYR A 45 -7.29 6.24 -14.71
N SER A 46 -6.14 6.90 -14.72
CA SER A 46 -5.88 8.05 -15.60
C SER A 46 -6.05 7.76 -17.09
N LYS A 47 -5.92 6.49 -17.52
CA LYS A 47 -6.11 6.09 -18.92
C LYS A 47 -7.57 5.89 -19.34
N PHE A 48 -8.47 5.60 -18.41
CA PHE A 48 -9.87 5.30 -18.70
C PHE A 48 -10.82 6.43 -18.28
N TRP A 49 -10.28 7.49 -17.67
CA TRP A 49 -11.06 8.64 -17.24
C TRP A 49 -11.18 9.67 -18.37
N ASN A 50 -12.32 9.67 -19.07
CA ASN A 50 -12.66 10.74 -19.99
C ASN A 50 -13.14 11.97 -19.19
N ALA A 51 -12.43 13.09 -19.31
CA ALA A 51 -12.68 14.31 -18.55
C ALA A 51 -14.05 14.97 -18.83
N ASN A 52 -14.84 14.40 -19.74
CA ASN A 52 -16.10 14.93 -20.25
C ASN A 52 -17.37 14.34 -19.58
N SER A 53 -17.24 13.59 -18.47
CA SER A 53 -18.43 13.14 -17.74
C SER A 53 -19.06 14.29 -16.96
N HIS A 54 -20.28 14.65 -17.35
CA HIS A 54 -21.16 15.69 -16.78
C HIS A 54 -21.59 15.44 -15.31
N GLN A 55 -20.84 14.67 -14.53
CA GLN A 55 -21.10 14.50 -13.10
C GLN A 55 -20.27 15.52 -12.31
N SER A 56 -20.84 16.71 -12.14
CA SER A 56 -20.36 17.76 -11.26
C SER A 56 -20.52 17.33 -9.80
N ILE A 57 -19.54 16.61 -9.29
CA ILE A 57 -19.21 16.68 -7.86
C ILE A 57 -17.81 17.26 -7.85
N THR A 58 -17.61 18.27 -7.00
CA THR A 58 -16.37 19.01 -6.73
C THR A 58 -15.16 18.10 -6.53
N LYS A 59 -14.64 17.52 -7.61
CA LYS A 59 -13.43 16.70 -7.58
C LYS A 59 -12.25 17.68 -7.56
N ILE A 60 -11.56 17.74 -6.42
CA ILE A 60 -10.27 18.43 -6.31
C ILE A 60 -9.33 17.77 -7.33
N LYS A 61 -9.08 18.47 -8.43
CA LYS A 61 -8.13 18.03 -9.46
C LYS A 61 -6.73 18.31 -8.95
N LEU A 62 -6.15 17.37 -8.22
CA LEU A 62 -4.73 17.40 -7.91
C LEU A 62 -3.94 17.04 -9.18
N THR A 63 -2.83 17.74 -9.40
CA THR A 63 -1.90 17.39 -10.47
C THR A 63 -1.33 16.00 -10.19
N SER A 64 -1.14 15.18 -11.23
CA SER A 64 -0.65 13.81 -11.06
C SER A 64 0.69 13.75 -10.33
N ARG A 65 1.59 14.72 -10.59
CA ARG A 65 2.89 14.82 -9.91
C ARG A 65 2.71 15.04 -8.40
N THR A 66 1.89 16.02 -8.02
CA THR A 66 1.65 16.34 -6.61
C THR A 66 0.93 15.20 -5.89
N GLY A 67 -0.07 14.57 -6.52
CA GLY A 67 -0.77 13.41 -5.96
C GLY A 67 0.16 12.21 -5.73
N MET A 68 1.07 11.94 -6.67
CA MET A 68 2.08 10.89 -6.50
C MET A 68 3.06 11.22 -5.38
N LEU A 69 3.57 12.46 -5.30
CA LEU A 69 4.45 12.87 -4.20
C LEU A 69 3.78 12.72 -2.84
N PHE A 70 2.53 13.16 -2.69
CA PHE A 70 1.78 13.00 -1.44
C PHE A 70 1.59 11.53 -1.04
N LEU A 71 1.42 10.62 -2.00
CA LEU A 71 1.22 9.21 -1.71
C LEU A 71 2.54 8.48 -1.37
N TYR A 72 3.64 8.82 -2.05
CA TYR A 72 4.94 8.16 -1.84
C TYR A 72 5.74 8.73 -0.66
N THR A 73 5.54 9.99 -0.28
CA THR A 73 6.28 10.62 0.83
C THR A 73 6.08 9.92 2.18
N PRO A 74 4.85 9.58 2.62
CA PRO A 74 4.64 8.84 3.86
C PRO A 74 5.30 7.46 3.85
N ALA A 75 5.30 6.77 2.70
CA ALA A 75 5.92 5.46 2.55
C ALA A 75 7.45 5.53 2.65
N PHE A 76 8.07 6.55 2.03
CA PHE A 76 9.50 6.81 2.18
C PHE A 76 9.87 7.15 3.62
N LEU A 77 9.09 8.01 4.28
CA LEU A 77 9.30 8.37 5.67
C LEU A 77 9.19 7.16 6.60
N ALA A 78 8.19 6.30 6.38
CA ALA A 78 8.05 5.04 7.11
C ALA A 78 9.23 4.08 6.89
N ALA A 79 9.81 4.05 5.69
CA ALA A 79 11.02 3.27 5.42
C ALA A 79 12.22 3.83 6.20
N LEU A 80 12.38 5.16 6.29
CA LEU A 80 13.43 5.79 7.08
C LEU A 80 13.25 5.57 8.59
N THR A 81 12.03 5.72 9.11
CA THR A 81 11.76 5.52 10.55
C THR A 81 11.99 4.06 10.97
N SER A 82 11.85 3.09 10.04
CA SER A 82 12.17 1.69 10.29
C SER A 82 13.64 1.44 10.63
N PHE A 83 14.57 2.27 10.14
CA PHE A 83 15.99 2.18 10.53
C PHE A 83 16.22 2.59 11.99
N VAL A 84 15.41 3.53 12.51
CA VAL A 84 15.55 4.08 13.86
C VAL A 84 14.78 3.24 14.89
N LEU A 85 13.53 2.87 14.57
CA LEU A 85 12.62 2.18 15.50
C LEU A 85 12.96 0.71 15.72
N PHE A 86 13.55 0.05 14.72
CA PHE A 86 13.88 -1.37 14.78
C PHE A 86 15.39 -1.57 14.63
N PRO A 87 16.16 -1.51 15.72
CA PRO A 87 17.60 -1.75 15.68
C PRO A 87 17.92 -3.10 15.05
N HIS A 88 19.01 -3.13 14.28
CA HIS A 88 19.33 -4.19 13.34
C HIS A 88 19.93 -5.38 14.07
N HIS A 89 19.29 -6.53 13.99
CA HIS A 89 19.84 -7.79 14.48
C HIS A 89 20.34 -8.71 13.34
N ASP A 90 19.83 -8.53 12.11
CA ASP A 90 20.12 -9.42 10.97
C ASP A 90 20.47 -8.67 9.67
N PHE A 91 21.45 -9.18 8.91
CA PHE A 91 21.84 -8.61 7.60
C PHE A 91 20.69 -8.59 6.57
N ARG A 92 19.80 -9.60 6.63
CA ARG A 92 18.64 -9.70 5.72
C ARG A 92 17.66 -8.53 5.90
N THR A 93 17.40 -8.12 7.14
CA THR A 93 16.48 -7.00 7.40
C THR A 93 17.10 -5.67 7.02
N LEU A 94 18.42 -5.52 7.15
CA LEU A 94 19.16 -4.36 6.66
C LEU A 94 19.05 -4.21 5.14
N LEU A 95 19.28 -5.30 4.38
CA LEU A 95 19.12 -5.31 2.93
C LEU A 95 17.70 -4.92 2.49
N LEU A 96 16.69 -5.49 3.15
CA LEU A 96 15.29 -5.20 2.86
C LEU A 96 14.94 -3.73 3.08
N LYS A 97 15.31 -3.17 4.24
CA LYS A 97 15.06 -1.76 4.57
C LYS A 97 15.76 -0.83 3.58
N SER A 98 17.02 -1.13 3.23
CA SER A 98 17.78 -0.35 2.26
C SER A 98 17.16 -0.39 0.87
N ALA A 99 16.72 -1.56 0.40
CA ALA A 99 16.05 -1.69 -0.89
C ALA A 99 14.72 -0.89 -0.92
N LEU A 100 13.92 -0.95 0.14
CA LEU A 100 12.70 -0.17 0.29
C LEU A 100 12.96 1.34 0.29
N ALA A 101 13.95 1.79 1.05
CA ALA A 101 14.34 3.20 1.10
C ALA A 101 14.81 3.70 -0.27
N LEU A 102 15.70 2.95 -0.94
CA LEU A 102 16.18 3.29 -2.29
C LEU A 102 15.06 3.28 -3.33
N HIS A 103 14.13 2.34 -3.25
CA HIS A 103 12.99 2.26 -4.16
C HIS A 103 12.10 3.50 -4.06
N PHE A 104 11.67 3.87 -2.85
CA PHE A 104 10.81 5.03 -2.65
C PHE A 104 11.57 6.34 -2.89
N PHE A 105 12.85 6.40 -2.57
CA PHE A 105 13.71 7.53 -2.90
C PHE A 105 13.77 7.78 -4.41
N LYS A 106 14.07 6.74 -5.21
CA LYS A 106 14.04 6.81 -6.67
C LYS A 106 12.69 7.31 -7.17
N ARG A 107 11.61 6.75 -6.62
CA ARG A 107 10.23 7.09 -7.03
C ARG A 107 9.90 8.55 -6.77
N ILE A 108 10.32 9.12 -5.64
CA ILE A 108 10.13 10.54 -5.34
C ILE A 108 10.91 11.41 -6.32
N PHE A 109 12.17 11.06 -6.61
CA PHE A 109 13.02 11.81 -7.52
C PHE A 109 12.46 11.85 -8.95
N GLU A 110 11.92 10.73 -9.43
CA GLU A 110 11.29 10.62 -10.76
C GLU A 110 10.09 11.57 -10.95
N PHE A 111 9.41 11.97 -9.88
CA PHE A 111 8.28 12.91 -9.98
C PHE A 111 8.65 14.38 -9.78
N ILE A 112 9.82 14.64 -9.21
CA ILE A 112 10.35 15.99 -8.98
C ILE A 112 11.09 16.49 -10.23
N VAL A 113 11.80 15.60 -10.94
CA VAL A 113 12.49 15.89 -12.22
C VAL A 113 11.48 15.91 -13.37
#